data_AF-A0A945DB19-F1
#
_entry.id   AF-A0A945DB19-F1
#
_cell.length_a   1.000
_cell.length_b   1.000
_cell.length_c   1.000
_cell.angle_alpha   90.00
_cell.angle_beta   90.00
_cell.angle_gamma   90.00
#
_symmetry.space_group_name_H-M   'P 1'
#
loop_
_entity.id
_entity.type
_entity.pdbx_description
1 polymer ?
#
loop_
_entity_poly.entity_id
_entity_poly.type
_entity_poly.pdbx_seq_one_letter_code
_entity_poly.pdbx_strand_id
1 'polypeptide(L)'
;MNNSKSALKVGVFTFIALILIAVLMIWQSGIFLRATGYQLIGEFNDVNGLLDGSVVRYRGYKVGNVEKIIPGPKSIKVYFWLESHIKIPTESKLRIIFDGLIGEKFLDIKAHPENKTILAPGSILPGYATSGLADFVDIGTQNLEQSKAILEALRNIITSDEFSKSIKETFSGIALITKDLAEVSLELRQFAESSNMQEIAKNISDVASSLKKTTDAVLKDGKTAAEIKNIIINFSEMSNNLKVLTANVDYEKLNTTIENLSEFTGELKSLLQDPELKDDLRGTIKESKKMFAQTSNLLEGFSYLTPGYAFEGKYYGLDSDFYYIANMNIGYKQNYIRIGIGDELGSNIILNFQGGFYLMEKLNARLGLFNTYPGLGLDYRIIQNMLLSFDMYNFNRENYVQLDLDSRVYLLNNLDLIVSFDDVLQHSYKNWAVGFSFHTRYYK
;
A
#
# COMPACT_ATOMS: atom_id res chain seq x y z
N MET A 1 41.93 23.89 -71.94
CA MET A 1 41.26 22.60 -71.64
C MET A 1 41.81 22.01 -70.34
N ASN A 2 41.22 22.31 -69.17
CA ASN A 2 41.61 21.66 -67.90
C ASN A 2 40.42 21.29 -66.98
N ASN A 3 39.19 21.70 -67.33
CA ASN A 3 38.01 21.50 -66.47
C ASN A 3 37.54 20.03 -66.41
N SER A 4 37.79 19.22 -67.44
CA SER A 4 37.40 17.81 -67.48
C SER A 4 38.17 16.95 -66.46
N LYS A 5 39.45 17.24 -66.21
CA LYS A 5 40.26 16.52 -65.20
C LYS A 5 39.84 16.84 -63.77
N SER A 6 39.39 18.07 -63.50
CA SER A 6 38.86 18.46 -62.19
C SER A 6 37.48 17.86 -61.93
N ALA A 7 36.60 17.85 -62.95
CA ALA A 7 35.27 17.24 -62.84
C ALA A 7 35.34 15.72 -62.57
N LEU A 8 36.25 15.00 -63.23
CA LEU A 8 36.46 13.57 -62.99
C LEU A 8 36.95 13.27 -61.57
N LYS A 9 37.87 14.08 -61.03
CA LYS A 9 38.38 13.93 -59.65
C LYS A 9 37.28 14.12 -58.61
N VAL A 10 36.41 15.13 -58.81
CA VAL A 10 35.27 15.36 -57.92
C VAL A 10 34.27 14.20 -58.00
N GLY A 11 33.95 13.73 -59.21
CA GLY A 11 33.04 12.58 -59.39
C GLY A 11 33.53 11.29 -58.72
N VAL A 12 34.83 10.98 -58.86
CA VAL A 12 35.44 9.80 -58.20
C VAL A 12 35.43 9.96 -56.68
N PHE A 13 35.77 11.14 -56.16
CA PHE A 13 35.72 11.40 -54.72
C PHE A 13 34.30 11.23 -54.15
N THR A 14 33.29 11.79 -54.81
CA THR A 14 31.88 11.64 -54.40
C THR A 14 31.43 10.18 -54.46
N PHE A 15 31.84 9.42 -55.49
CA PHE A 15 31.51 8.01 -55.60
C PHE A 15 32.13 7.17 -54.47
N ILE A 16 33.40 7.41 -54.13
CA ILE A 16 34.08 6.76 -53.00
C ILE A 16 33.39 7.12 -51.67
N ALA A 17 33.01 8.38 -51.48
CA ALA A 17 32.29 8.83 -50.29
C ALA A 17 30.92 8.12 -50.15
N LEU A 18 30.17 7.95 -51.25
CA LEU A 18 28.91 7.20 -51.25
C LEU A 18 29.11 5.72 -50.91
N ILE A 19 30.16 5.09 -51.43
CA ILE A 19 30.51 3.70 -51.07
C ILE A 19 30.85 3.60 -49.58
N LEU A 20 31.65 4.53 -49.05
CA LEU A 20 31.99 4.56 -47.62
C LEU A 20 30.74 4.71 -46.75
N ILE A 21 29.81 5.59 -47.12
CA ILE A 21 28.54 5.75 -46.40
C ILE A 21 27.71 4.47 -46.47
N ALA A 22 27.61 3.82 -47.65
CA ALA A 22 26.89 2.57 -47.80
C ALA A 22 27.50 1.44 -46.94
N VAL A 23 28.83 1.32 -46.91
CA VAL A 23 29.54 0.36 -46.07
C VAL A 23 29.30 0.64 -44.58
N LEU A 24 29.37 1.91 -44.16
CA LEU A 24 29.09 2.31 -42.78
C LEU A 24 27.65 2.01 -42.39
N MET A 25 26.67 2.28 -43.25
CA MET A 25 25.26 1.94 -43.02
C MET A 25 25.05 0.44 -42.86
N ILE A 26 25.66 -0.38 -43.72
CA ILE A 26 25.57 -1.84 -43.63
C ILE A 26 26.24 -2.34 -42.35
N TRP A 27 27.41 -1.80 -41.99
CA TRP A 27 28.13 -2.17 -40.78
C TRP A 27 27.34 -1.81 -39.51
N GLN A 28 26.78 -0.59 -39.46
CA GLN A 28 25.94 -0.12 -38.35
C GLN A 28 24.62 -0.88 -38.23
N SER A 29 24.06 -1.38 -39.34
CA SER A 29 22.79 -2.12 -39.35
C SER A 29 22.86 -3.49 -38.66
N GLY A 30 24.06 -4.02 -38.36
CA GLY A 30 24.24 -5.27 -37.63
C GLY A 30 23.74 -6.53 -38.34
N ILE A 31 23.45 -6.46 -39.65
CA ILE A 31 22.85 -7.56 -40.44
C ILE A 31 23.70 -8.85 -40.37
N PHE A 32 25.03 -8.74 -40.28
CA PHE A 32 25.92 -9.91 -40.17
C PHE A 32 25.86 -10.63 -38.82
N LEU A 33 25.49 -9.96 -37.73
CA LEU A 33 25.39 -10.58 -36.39
C LEU A 33 24.13 -11.45 -36.23
N ARG A 34 23.07 -11.16 -37.00
CA ARG A 34 21.83 -11.98 -37.01
C ARG A 34 22.02 -13.39 -37.57
N ALA A 35 23.08 -13.64 -38.35
CA ALA A 35 23.28 -14.92 -39.04
C ALA A 35 23.67 -16.09 -38.11
N THR A 36 24.13 -15.83 -36.88
CA THR A 36 24.69 -16.86 -35.99
C THR A 36 24.02 -16.90 -34.62
N GLY A 37 22.69 -16.87 -34.56
CA GLY A 37 21.92 -16.98 -33.32
C GLY A 37 20.62 -17.76 -33.49
N TYR A 38 19.77 -17.74 -32.47
CA TYR A 38 18.46 -18.39 -32.49
C TYR A 38 17.41 -17.53 -31.77
N GLN A 39 16.14 -17.77 -32.11
CA GLN A 39 15.01 -17.03 -31.57
C GLN A 39 14.30 -17.84 -30.49
N LEU A 40 13.79 -17.17 -29.46
CA LEU A 40 12.85 -17.72 -28.48
C LEU A 40 11.64 -16.80 -28.36
N ILE A 41 10.56 -17.32 -27.77
CA ILE A 41 9.29 -16.60 -27.62
C ILE A 41 8.96 -16.52 -26.13
N GLY A 42 8.70 -15.31 -25.64
CA GLY A 42 8.18 -15.09 -24.30
C GLY A 42 6.69 -14.82 -24.33
N GLU A 43 5.94 -15.41 -23.42
CA GLU A 43 4.50 -15.18 -23.28
C GLU A 43 4.21 -14.41 -21.97
N PHE A 44 3.59 -13.24 -22.09
CA PHE A 44 3.34 -12.32 -20.99
C PHE A 44 1.87 -11.90 -20.93
N ASN A 45 1.36 -11.58 -19.75
CA ASN A 45 0.05 -10.94 -19.61
C ASN A 45 0.14 -9.43 -19.88
N ASP A 46 1.24 -8.81 -19.45
CA ASP A 46 1.57 -7.40 -19.68
C ASP A 46 3.09 -7.28 -19.89
N VAL A 47 3.50 -6.36 -20.76
CA VAL A 47 4.90 -6.04 -21.03
C VAL A 47 5.33 -4.72 -20.38
N ASN A 48 4.39 -3.95 -19.81
CA ASN A 48 4.60 -2.74 -19.02
C ASN A 48 5.61 -1.75 -19.65
N GLY A 49 5.59 -1.56 -20.97
CA GLY A 49 6.49 -0.61 -21.66
C GLY A 49 7.86 -1.16 -22.07
N LEU A 50 8.01 -2.49 -22.20
CA LEU A 50 9.11 -3.10 -22.98
C LEU A 50 9.00 -2.65 -24.44
N LEU A 51 10.14 -2.33 -25.08
CA LEU A 51 10.20 -1.83 -26.45
C LEU A 51 10.85 -2.85 -27.39
N ASP A 52 10.55 -2.73 -28.68
CA ASP A 52 11.31 -3.41 -29.72
C ASP A 52 12.77 -2.93 -29.68
N GLY A 53 13.72 -3.85 -29.76
CA GLY A 53 15.15 -3.55 -29.61
C GLY A 53 15.67 -3.57 -28.17
N SER A 54 14.80 -3.69 -27.15
CA SER A 54 15.23 -3.82 -25.74
C SER A 54 16.24 -4.95 -25.55
N VAL A 55 17.21 -4.73 -24.67
CA VAL A 55 18.28 -5.71 -24.41
C VAL A 55 17.69 -6.97 -23.76
N VAL A 56 18.24 -8.13 -24.11
CA VAL A 56 18.00 -9.39 -23.40
C VAL A 56 19.23 -9.73 -22.58
N ARG A 57 19.04 -9.96 -21.29
CA ARG A 57 20.09 -10.32 -20.35
C ARG A 57 19.92 -11.75 -19.83
N TYR A 58 21.05 -12.40 -19.60
CA TYR A 58 21.13 -13.68 -18.93
C TYR A 58 22.19 -13.58 -17.85
N ARG A 59 21.78 -13.79 -16.59
CA ARG A 59 22.66 -13.64 -15.41
C ARG A 59 23.35 -12.26 -15.36
N GLY A 60 22.64 -11.21 -15.74
CA GLY A 60 23.15 -9.83 -15.78
C GLY A 60 24.02 -9.49 -16.99
N TYR A 61 24.34 -10.45 -17.87
CA TYR A 61 25.12 -10.20 -19.08
C TYR A 61 24.22 -10.03 -20.31
N LYS A 62 24.55 -9.10 -21.22
CA LYS A 62 23.82 -8.92 -22.48
C LYS A 62 24.07 -10.11 -23.40
N VAL A 63 22.99 -10.76 -23.84
CA VAL A 63 23.03 -11.98 -24.67
C VAL A 63 22.19 -11.92 -25.93
N GLY A 64 21.47 -10.80 -26.13
CA GLY A 64 20.51 -10.68 -27.21
C GLY A 64 19.71 -9.39 -27.16
N ASN A 65 18.70 -9.30 -28.04
CA ASN A 65 17.76 -8.17 -28.08
C ASN A 65 16.35 -8.67 -28.45
N VAL A 66 15.34 -7.92 -28.02
CA VAL A 66 13.94 -8.11 -28.40
C VAL A 66 13.77 -7.70 -29.85
N GLU A 67 13.19 -8.58 -30.67
CA GLU A 67 12.99 -8.33 -32.09
C GLU A 67 11.61 -7.76 -32.39
N LYS A 68 10.59 -8.30 -31.74
CA LYS A 68 9.20 -7.92 -32.00
C LYS A 68 8.28 -8.26 -30.84
N ILE A 69 7.38 -7.34 -30.52
CA ILE A 69 6.28 -7.57 -29.58
C ILE A 69 4.96 -7.64 -30.33
N ILE A 70 4.20 -8.72 -30.14
CA ILE A 70 2.89 -8.94 -30.77
C ILE A 70 1.83 -9.10 -29.67
N PRO A 71 0.94 -8.10 -29.49
CA PRO A 71 -0.17 -8.23 -28.56
C PRO A 71 -1.24 -9.18 -29.13
N GLY A 72 -1.64 -10.17 -28.33
CA GLY A 72 -2.76 -11.05 -28.59
C GLY A 72 -3.92 -10.81 -27.61
N PRO A 73 -5.09 -11.42 -27.84
CA PRO A 73 -6.29 -11.19 -27.01
C PRO A 73 -6.21 -11.76 -25.59
N LYS A 74 -5.30 -12.70 -25.32
CA LYS A 74 -5.11 -13.33 -24.00
C LYS A 74 -3.72 -13.11 -23.42
N SER A 75 -2.72 -12.96 -24.29
CA SER A 75 -1.31 -12.83 -23.92
C SER A 75 -0.57 -12.06 -25.00
N ILE A 76 0.56 -11.47 -24.61
CA ILE A 76 1.50 -10.75 -25.46
C ILE A 76 2.67 -11.68 -25.74
N LYS A 77 2.98 -11.87 -27.02
CA LYS A 77 4.14 -12.66 -27.48
C LYS A 77 5.31 -11.75 -27.76
N VAL A 78 6.41 -11.98 -27.06
CA VAL A 78 7.68 -11.25 -27.22
C VAL A 78 8.67 -12.16 -27.93
N TYR A 79 9.03 -11.82 -29.16
CA TYR A 79 10.04 -12.51 -29.94
C TYR A 79 11.39 -11.88 -29.65
N PHE A 80 12.36 -12.69 -29.25
CA PHE A 80 13.70 -12.21 -28.93
C PHE A 80 14.78 -13.14 -29.46
N TRP A 81 15.88 -12.53 -29.87
CA TRP A 81 17.03 -13.23 -30.45
C TRP A 81 18.14 -13.37 -29.42
N LEU A 82 18.83 -14.50 -29.45
CA LEU A 82 19.97 -14.84 -28.60
C LEU A 82 21.19 -15.25 -29.42
N GLU A 83 22.36 -14.94 -28.89
CA GLU A 83 23.64 -15.37 -29.44
C GLU A 83 23.80 -16.91 -29.37
N SER A 84 24.35 -17.54 -30.43
CA SER A 84 24.41 -19.01 -30.57
C SER A 84 25.14 -19.75 -29.46
N HIS A 85 26.13 -19.12 -28.83
CA HIS A 85 26.93 -19.69 -27.76
C HIS A 85 26.19 -19.74 -26.41
N ILE A 86 25.10 -18.99 -26.27
CA ILE A 86 24.28 -18.96 -25.06
C ILE A 86 23.25 -20.08 -25.11
N LYS A 87 23.26 -20.96 -24.10
CA LYS A 87 22.30 -22.07 -23.97
C LYS A 87 21.40 -21.83 -22.77
N ILE A 88 20.09 -21.77 -23.02
CA ILE A 88 19.08 -21.54 -21.97
C ILE A 88 18.52 -22.90 -21.51
N PRO A 89 18.60 -23.24 -20.21
CA PRO A 89 18.00 -24.46 -19.67
C PRO A 89 16.47 -24.46 -19.79
N THR A 90 15.86 -25.64 -19.91
CA THR A 90 14.41 -25.81 -19.78
C THR A 90 13.92 -25.33 -18.41
N GLU A 91 12.65 -24.92 -18.33
CA GLU A 91 12.02 -24.33 -17.14
C GLU A 91 12.60 -22.98 -16.68
N SER A 92 13.46 -22.37 -17.51
CA SER A 92 13.80 -20.96 -17.34
C SER A 92 12.56 -20.08 -17.47
N LYS A 93 12.51 -19.00 -16.69
CA LYS A 93 11.43 -18.01 -16.73
C LYS A 93 11.95 -16.69 -17.23
N LEU A 94 11.08 -15.93 -17.89
CA LEU A 94 11.38 -14.58 -18.31
C LEU A 94 10.81 -13.59 -17.30
N ARG A 95 11.52 -12.49 -17.08
CA ARG A 95 10.96 -11.33 -16.39
C ARG A 95 11.34 -10.03 -17.09
N ILE A 96 10.42 -9.09 -17.13
CA ILE A 96 10.69 -7.73 -17.62
C ILE A 96 11.00 -6.85 -16.42
N ILE A 97 12.20 -6.26 -16.39
CA ILE A 97 12.73 -5.44 -15.31
C ILE A 97 13.52 -4.26 -15.90
N PHE A 98 13.87 -3.26 -15.11
CA PHE A 98 14.73 -2.15 -15.48
C PHE A 98 15.83 -1.97 -14.42
N ASP A 99 16.92 -1.31 -14.78
CA ASP A 99 18.00 -1.01 -13.83
C ASP A 99 17.60 0.20 -12.96
N GLY A 100 17.64 0.05 -11.63
CA GLY A 100 17.41 1.15 -10.69
C GLY A 100 15.93 1.50 -10.44
N LEU A 101 15.63 2.79 -10.27
CA LEU A 101 14.28 3.33 -10.02
C LEU A 101 13.62 3.94 -11.27
N ILE A 102 14.44 4.38 -12.22
CA ILE A 102 14.04 4.99 -13.49
C ILE A 102 14.98 4.42 -14.56
N GLY A 103 14.44 3.85 -15.62
CA GLY A 103 15.24 3.29 -16.70
C GLY A 103 14.43 2.56 -17.75
N GLU A 104 15.06 2.29 -18.88
CA GLU A 104 14.49 1.45 -19.92
C GLU A 104 14.35 0.01 -19.44
N LYS A 105 13.24 -0.63 -19.83
CA LYS A 105 12.99 -2.03 -19.50
C LYS A 105 13.76 -2.96 -20.42
N PHE A 106 14.28 -4.02 -19.83
CA PHE A 106 14.98 -5.11 -20.51
C PHE A 106 14.37 -6.46 -20.13
N LEU A 107 14.62 -7.45 -20.98
CA LEU A 107 14.17 -8.82 -20.76
C LEU A 107 15.27 -9.60 -20.01
N ASP A 108 14.99 -10.05 -18.80
CA ASP A 108 15.90 -10.87 -18.00
C ASP A 108 15.50 -12.34 -18.02
N ILE A 109 16.46 -13.21 -18.33
CA ILE A 109 16.28 -14.66 -18.35
C ILE A 109 16.75 -15.24 -17.02
N LYS A 110 15.81 -15.75 -16.22
CA LYS A 110 16.09 -16.45 -14.96
C LYS A 110 16.28 -17.94 -15.22
N ALA A 111 17.54 -18.37 -15.19
CA ALA A 111 17.91 -19.78 -15.35
C ALA A 111 17.36 -20.66 -14.23
N HIS A 112 16.97 -21.89 -14.55
CA HIS A 112 16.82 -22.96 -13.57
C HIS A 112 18.06 -23.88 -13.63
N PRO A 113 19.10 -23.63 -12.80
CA PRO A 113 20.44 -24.21 -13.00
C PRO A 113 20.50 -25.73 -12.83
N GLU A 114 19.52 -26.35 -12.17
CA GLU A 114 19.49 -27.80 -11.95
C GLU A 114 19.05 -28.60 -13.19
N ASN A 115 18.49 -27.92 -14.20
CA ASN A 115 18.02 -28.57 -15.41
C ASN A 115 19.13 -28.62 -16.47
N LYS A 116 19.46 -29.82 -16.94
CA LYS A 116 20.53 -30.05 -17.95
C LYS A 116 20.02 -30.00 -19.38
N THR A 117 18.70 -29.99 -19.58
CA THR A 117 18.10 -29.96 -20.92
C THR A 117 18.05 -28.52 -21.42
N ILE A 118 18.42 -28.31 -22.69
CA ILE A 118 18.48 -26.98 -23.31
C ILE A 118 17.23 -26.76 -24.17
N LEU A 119 16.67 -25.55 -24.14
CA LEU A 119 15.53 -25.17 -24.97
C LEU A 119 15.88 -25.18 -26.46
N ALA A 120 14.97 -25.74 -27.27
CA ALA A 120 15.09 -25.68 -28.71
C ALA A 120 14.77 -24.27 -29.24
N PRO A 121 15.35 -23.86 -30.39
CA PRO A 121 14.93 -22.65 -31.09
C PRO A 121 13.41 -22.60 -31.29
N GLY A 122 12.80 -21.45 -31.07
CA GLY A 122 11.35 -21.22 -31.19
C GLY A 122 10.52 -21.65 -29.97
N SER A 123 11.15 -22.16 -28.89
CA SER A 123 10.43 -22.53 -27.68
C SER A 123 9.74 -21.33 -27.03
N ILE A 124 8.58 -21.58 -26.42
CA ILE A 124 7.80 -20.59 -25.67
C ILE A 124 8.13 -20.69 -24.18
N LEU A 125 8.41 -19.56 -23.55
CA LEU A 125 8.70 -19.46 -22.12
C LEU A 125 7.66 -18.56 -21.44
N PRO A 126 7.19 -18.93 -20.23
CA PRO A 126 6.34 -18.06 -19.45
C PRO A 126 7.13 -16.87 -18.93
N GLY A 127 6.53 -15.69 -19.05
CA GLY A 127 7.09 -14.43 -18.61
C GLY A 127 6.14 -13.62 -17.74
N TYR A 128 6.69 -12.82 -16.84
CA TYR A 128 5.94 -11.82 -16.07
C TYR A 128 6.68 -10.48 -16.07
N ALA A 129 5.94 -9.38 -16.08
CA ALA A 129 6.52 -8.07 -15.86
C ALA A 129 6.56 -7.78 -14.35
N THR A 130 7.65 -7.19 -13.87
CA THR A 130 7.70 -6.67 -12.50
C THR A 130 7.05 -5.29 -12.43
N SER A 131 6.31 -5.05 -11.35
CA SER A 131 5.72 -3.75 -11.03
C SER A 131 6.80 -2.72 -10.67
N GLY A 132 6.62 -1.49 -11.14
CA GLY A 132 7.47 -0.35 -10.79
C GLY A 132 7.03 0.37 -9.51
N LEU A 133 7.72 1.45 -9.15
CA LEU A 133 7.35 2.27 -8.00
C LEU A 133 5.96 2.90 -8.18
N ALA A 134 5.60 3.33 -9.39
CA ALA A 134 4.29 3.90 -9.68
C ALA A 134 3.16 2.90 -9.36
N ASP A 135 3.29 1.65 -9.83
CA ASP A 135 2.33 0.59 -9.53
C ASP A 135 2.23 0.31 -8.03
N PHE A 136 3.35 0.35 -7.30
CA PHE A 136 3.36 0.19 -5.84
C PHE A 136 2.60 1.31 -5.12
N VAL A 137 2.77 2.57 -5.57
CA VAL A 137 2.05 3.72 -5.03
C VAL A 137 0.55 3.61 -5.31
N ASP A 138 0.17 3.22 -6.52
CA ASP A 138 -1.24 3.06 -6.90
C ASP A 138 -1.91 1.94 -6.09
N ILE A 139 -1.28 0.77 -6.00
CA ILE A 139 -1.77 -0.36 -5.19
C ILE A 139 -1.84 0.04 -3.71
N GLY A 140 -0.82 0.74 -3.21
CA GLY A 140 -0.79 1.24 -1.83
C GLY A 140 -1.97 2.18 -1.55
N THR A 141 -2.23 3.13 -2.44
CA THR A 141 -3.32 4.10 -2.32
C THR A 141 -4.69 3.41 -2.37
N GLN A 142 -4.89 2.47 -3.29
CA GLN A 142 -6.14 1.69 -3.38
C GLN A 142 -6.40 0.87 -2.12
N ASN A 143 -5.38 0.19 -1.58
CA ASN A 143 -5.52 -0.60 -0.35
C ASN A 143 -5.82 0.28 0.87
N LEU A 144 -5.27 1.50 0.93
CA LEU A 144 -5.59 2.46 1.99
C LEU A 144 -7.04 2.93 1.92
N GLU A 145 -7.55 3.24 0.73
CA GLU A 145 -8.96 3.62 0.53
C GLU A 145 -9.92 2.47 0.91
N GLN A 146 -9.63 1.24 0.49
CA GLN A 146 -10.43 0.08 0.88
C GLN A 146 -10.42 -0.14 2.40
N SER A 147 -9.26 0.01 3.04
CA SER A 147 -9.13 -0.12 4.50
C SER A 147 -9.93 0.95 5.23
N LYS A 148 -9.93 2.20 4.72
CA LYS A 148 -10.74 3.29 5.25
C LYS A 148 -12.23 2.98 5.20
N ALA A 149 -12.73 2.49 4.06
CA ALA A 149 -14.14 2.13 3.90
C ALA A 149 -14.60 1.05 4.90
N ILE A 150 -13.76 0.02 5.11
CA ILE A 150 -14.04 -1.04 6.10
C ILE A 150 -14.11 -0.46 7.51
N LEU A 151 -13.18 0.42 7.88
CA LEU A 151 -13.13 1.02 9.20
C LEU A 151 -14.28 1.99 9.46
N GLU A 152 -14.72 2.74 8.44
CA GLU A 152 -15.93 3.57 8.54
C GLU A 152 -17.19 2.72 8.74
N ALA A 153 -17.32 1.61 8.03
CA ALA A 153 -18.44 0.68 8.21
C ALA A 153 -18.46 0.09 9.64
N LEU A 154 -17.30 -0.34 10.15
CA LEU A 154 -17.17 -0.86 11.51
C LEU A 154 -17.44 0.20 12.58
N ARG A 155 -16.95 1.44 12.37
CA ARG A 155 -17.24 2.57 13.26
C ARG A 155 -18.74 2.78 13.38
N ASN A 156 -19.44 2.87 12.24
CA ASN A 156 -20.87 3.14 12.22
C ASN A 156 -21.67 2.08 13.00
N ILE A 157 -21.27 0.80 12.93
CA ILE A 157 -21.89 -0.28 13.71
C ILE A 157 -21.66 -0.07 15.21
N ILE A 158 -20.41 0.12 15.65
CA ILE A 158 -20.03 0.14 17.07
C ILE A 158 -20.42 1.46 17.76
N THR A 159 -20.45 2.56 17.02
CA THR A 159 -20.91 3.86 17.54
C THR A 159 -22.41 4.06 17.41
N SER A 160 -23.15 3.16 16.76
CA SER A 160 -24.60 3.29 16.64
C SER A 160 -25.26 3.19 18.02
N ASP A 161 -26.25 4.07 18.24
CA ASP A 161 -27.15 3.95 19.38
C ASP A 161 -27.94 2.63 19.32
N GLU A 162 -28.18 2.10 18.13
CA GLU A 162 -28.83 0.80 17.89
C GLU A 162 -28.05 -0.38 18.48
N PHE A 163 -26.72 -0.43 18.32
CA PHE A 163 -25.91 -1.50 18.91
C PHE A 163 -25.95 -1.45 20.44
N SER A 164 -25.82 -0.26 21.01
CA SER A 164 -25.90 -0.07 22.47
C SER A 164 -27.31 -0.38 23.00
N LYS A 165 -28.34 -0.04 22.22
CA LYS A 165 -29.74 -0.35 22.51
C LYS A 165 -30.01 -1.86 22.45
N SER A 166 -29.48 -2.57 21.45
CA SER A 166 -29.63 -4.02 21.30
C SER A 166 -29.00 -4.80 22.46
N ILE A 167 -27.82 -4.38 22.94
CA ILE A 167 -27.21 -4.97 24.14
C ILE A 167 -28.10 -4.71 25.37
N LYS A 168 -28.60 -3.48 25.53
CA LYS A 168 -29.49 -3.14 26.66
C LYS A 168 -30.83 -3.89 26.62
N GLU A 169 -31.40 -4.05 25.44
CA GLU A 169 -32.64 -4.82 25.21
C GLU A 169 -32.43 -6.31 25.48
N THR A 170 -31.29 -6.87 25.06
CA THR A 170 -30.90 -8.25 25.39
C THR A 170 -30.81 -8.45 26.91
N PHE A 171 -30.11 -7.57 27.62
CA PHE A 171 -30.04 -7.64 29.09
C PHE A 171 -31.40 -7.48 29.77
N SER A 172 -32.24 -6.59 29.25
CA SER A 172 -33.60 -6.37 29.78
C SER A 172 -34.49 -7.59 29.52
N GLY A 173 -34.37 -8.22 28.35
CA GLY A 173 -35.08 -9.45 28.00
C GLY A 173 -34.68 -10.63 28.89
N ILE A 174 -33.38 -10.79 29.16
CA ILE A 174 -32.90 -11.82 30.10
C ILE A 174 -33.43 -11.54 31.51
N ALA A 175 -33.44 -10.29 31.97
CA ALA A 175 -33.99 -9.92 33.28
C ALA A 175 -35.50 -10.21 33.42
N LEU A 176 -36.28 -9.97 32.36
CA LEU A 176 -37.69 -10.34 32.31
C LEU A 176 -37.88 -11.86 32.38
N ILE A 177 -37.10 -12.63 31.61
CA ILE A 177 -37.13 -14.10 31.65
C ILE A 177 -36.79 -14.61 33.06
N THR A 178 -35.74 -14.09 33.70
CA THR A 178 -35.38 -14.46 35.08
C THR A 178 -36.53 -14.19 36.06
N LYS A 179 -37.26 -13.08 35.89
CA LYS A 179 -38.43 -12.76 36.71
C LYS A 179 -39.57 -13.75 36.48
N ASP A 180 -39.91 -14.01 35.21
CA ASP A 180 -40.99 -14.93 34.85
C ASP A 180 -40.71 -16.36 35.33
N LEU A 181 -39.45 -16.81 35.24
CA LEU A 181 -39.03 -18.12 35.75
C LEU A 181 -39.12 -18.22 37.28
N ALA A 182 -38.83 -17.13 38.00
CA ALA A 182 -39.01 -17.07 39.44
C ALA A 182 -40.50 -17.16 39.84
N GLU A 183 -41.38 -16.47 39.10
CA GLU A 183 -42.83 -16.54 39.30
C GLU A 183 -43.37 -17.94 39.01
N VAL A 184 -42.95 -18.57 37.93
CA VAL A 184 -43.31 -19.96 37.59
C VAL A 184 -42.82 -20.95 38.66
N SER A 185 -41.60 -20.77 39.19
CA SER A 185 -41.10 -21.62 40.29
C SER A 185 -41.96 -21.51 41.55
N LEU A 186 -42.49 -20.31 41.86
CA LEU A 186 -43.40 -20.09 42.99
C LEU A 186 -44.78 -20.68 42.74
N GLU A 187 -45.34 -20.52 41.53
CA GLU A 187 -46.61 -21.12 41.13
C GLU A 187 -46.55 -22.66 41.14
N LEU A 188 -45.43 -23.26 40.71
CA LEU A 188 -45.24 -24.71 40.76
C LEU A 188 -45.11 -25.25 42.19
N ARG A 189 -44.53 -24.48 43.13
CA ARG A 189 -44.55 -24.83 44.56
C ARG A 189 -45.97 -24.79 45.13
N GLN A 190 -46.78 -23.82 44.73
CA GLN A 190 -48.19 -23.73 45.10
C GLN A 190 -49.05 -24.83 44.44
N PHE A 191 -48.64 -25.34 43.26
CA PHE A 191 -49.23 -26.50 42.59
C PHE A 191 -48.93 -27.82 43.30
N ALA A 192 -47.75 -27.97 43.91
CA ALA A 192 -47.46 -29.11 44.81
C ALA A 192 -48.42 -29.15 46.02
N GLU A 193 -49.12 -28.03 46.29
CA GLU A 193 -50.09 -27.87 47.37
C GLU A 193 -51.55 -27.79 46.90
N SER A 194 -51.87 -27.68 45.59
CA SER A 194 -53.27 -27.48 45.13
C SER A 194 -53.63 -28.05 43.74
N SER A 195 -54.85 -28.59 43.63
CA SER A 195 -55.28 -29.58 42.61
C SER A 195 -55.93 -29.00 41.34
N ASN A 196 -55.27 -28.13 40.56
CA ASN A 196 -55.84 -27.62 39.29
C ASN A 196 -54.86 -27.70 38.10
N MET A 197 -55.19 -28.51 37.09
CA MET A 197 -54.19 -29.14 36.20
C MET A 197 -54.22 -28.67 34.73
N GLN A 198 -55.23 -27.92 34.29
CA GLN A 198 -55.45 -27.59 32.87
C GLN A 198 -54.88 -26.21 32.45
N GLU A 199 -54.89 -25.24 33.36
CA GLU A 199 -54.36 -23.89 33.10
C GLU A 199 -52.82 -23.87 33.10
N ILE A 200 -52.22 -24.70 33.95
CA ILE A 200 -50.76 -24.84 34.09
C ILE A 200 -50.15 -25.57 32.89
N ALA A 201 -50.79 -26.63 32.36
CA ALA A 201 -50.31 -27.32 31.16
C ALA A 201 -50.22 -26.38 29.94
N LYS A 202 -51.13 -25.42 29.86
CA LYS A 202 -51.13 -24.37 28.83
C LYS A 202 -49.97 -23.39 29.03
N ASN A 203 -49.78 -22.88 30.25
CA ASN A 203 -48.68 -21.95 30.55
C ASN A 203 -47.30 -22.61 30.36
N ILE A 204 -47.14 -23.88 30.75
CA ILE A 204 -45.90 -24.67 30.53
C ILE A 204 -45.60 -24.82 29.03
N SER A 205 -46.63 -25.10 28.21
CA SER A 205 -46.48 -25.20 26.76
C SER A 205 -46.04 -23.85 26.13
N ASP A 206 -46.58 -22.73 26.60
CA ASP A 206 -46.25 -21.40 26.10
C ASP A 206 -44.82 -20.96 26.48
N VAL A 207 -44.36 -21.32 27.68
CA VAL A 207 -42.98 -21.11 28.14
C VAL A 207 -41.99 -21.96 27.34
N ALA A 208 -42.27 -23.25 27.14
CA ALA A 208 -41.42 -24.14 26.34
C ALA A 208 -41.27 -23.65 24.88
N SER A 209 -42.37 -23.17 24.30
CA SER A 209 -42.40 -22.58 22.94
C SER A 209 -41.57 -21.30 22.84
N SER A 210 -41.69 -20.40 23.82
CA SER A 210 -40.97 -19.13 23.85
C SER A 210 -39.46 -19.33 24.05
N LEU A 211 -39.07 -20.28 24.92
CA LEU A 211 -37.67 -20.57 25.18
C LEU A 211 -36.98 -21.25 23.99
N LYS A 212 -37.67 -22.14 23.27
CA LYS A 212 -37.14 -22.72 22.02
C LYS A 212 -36.74 -21.65 21.00
N LYS A 213 -37.56 -20.59 20.85
CA LYS A 213 -37.26 -19.48 19.93
C LYS A 213 -35.99 -18.71 20.33
N THR A 214 -35.78 -18.49 21.62
CA THR A 214 -34.58 -17.83 22.14
C THR A 214 -33.33 -18.67 21.91
N THR A 215 -33.40 -19.98 22.13
CA THR A 215 -32.29 -20.91 21.84
C THR A 215 -31.93 -20.93 20.35
N ASP A 216 -32.93 -20.98 19.46
CA ASP A 216 -32.74 -20.93 18.01
C ASP A 216 -32.08 -19.60 17.57
N ALA A 217 -32.32 -18.50 18.28
CA ALA A 217 -31.69 -17.20 18.03
C ALA A 217 -30.22 -17.15 18.48
N VAL A 218 -29.88 -17.73 19.63
CA VAL A 218 -28.51 -17.75 20.18
C VAL A 218 -27.59 -18.69 19.40
N LEU A 219 -28.10 -19.84 18.93
CA LEU A 219 -27.30 -20.83 18.18
C LEU A 219 -26.88 -20.35 16.78
N LYS A 220 -27.54 -19.32 16.24
CA LYS A 220 -27.27 -18.83 14.89
C LYS A 220 -26.02 -17.94 14.77
N ASP A 221 -25.47 -17.44 15.88
CA ASP A 221 -24.43 -16.40 15.88
C ASP A 221 -23.03 -16.84 16.40
N GLY A 222 -22.86 -18.11 16.78
CA GLY A 222 -21.57 -18.82 16.78
C GLY A 222 -20.42 -18.32 17.67
N LYS A 223 -20.57 -17.27 18.49
CA LYS A 223 -19.43 -16.63 19.19
C LYS A 223 -19.51 -16.49 20.72
N THR A 224 -20.29 -17.32 21.41
CA THR A 224 -20.25 -17.34 22.88
C THR A 224 -20.45 -18.78 23.36
N ALA A 225 -19.35 -19.54 23.45
CA ALA A 225 -19.42 -21.01 23.35
C ALA A 225 -19.15 -21.80 24.63
N ALA A 226 -18.62 -21.18 25.70
CA ALA A 226 -18.26 -21.90 26.92
C ALA A 226 -19.37 -21.83 27.99
N GLU A 227 -19.79 -20.63 28.39
CA GLU A 227 -20.78 -20.44 29.46
C GLU A 227 -22.22 -20.67 28.99
N ILE A 228 -22.54 -20.22 27.77
CA ILE A 228 -23.87 -20.45 27.16
C ILE A 228 -24.12 -21.95 26.93
N LYS A 229 -23.09 -22.75 26.72
CA LYS A 229 -23.24 -24.20 26.50
C LYS A 229 -23.84 -24.90 27.72
N ASN A 230 -23.38 -24.55 28.91
CA ASN A 230 -23.90 -25.15 30.15
C ASN A 230 -25.35 -24.69 30.41
N ILE A 231 -25.66 -23.42 30.14
CA ILE A 231 -27.02 -22.87 30.17
C ILE A 231 -27.94 -23.63 29.20
N ILE A 232 -27.47 -23.94 27.98
CA ILE A 232 -28.23 -24.70 26.98
C ILE A 232 -28.45 -26.16 27.42
N ILE A 233 -27.46 -26.79 28.04
CA ILE A 233 -27.57 -28.18 28.53
C ILE A 233 -28.59 -28.26 29.67
N ASN A 234 -28.45 -27.43 30.70
CA ASN A 234 -29.37 -27.36 31.84
C ASN A 234 -30.80 -27.03 31.37
N PHE A 235 -30.92 -26.16 30.36
CA PHE A 235 -32.20 -25.81 29.75
C PHE A 235 -32.84 -26.99 28.99
N SER A 236 -32.07 -27.73 28.18
CA SER A 236 -32.58 -28.89 27.45
C SER A 236 -33.08 -29.99 28.40
N GLU A 237 -32.43 -30.15 29.54
CA GLU A 237 -32.83 -31.09 30.58
C GLU A 237 -34.12 -30.65 31.28
N MET A 238 -34.22 -29.35 31.64
CA MET A 238 -35.43 -28.75 32.20
C MET A 238 -36.64 -28.85 31.25
N SER A 239 -36.46 -28.60 29.95
CA SER A 239 -37.53 -28.72 28.96
C SER A 239 -38.05 -30.15 28.83
N ASN A 240 -37.19 -31.15 28.99
CA ASN A 240 -37.61 -32.56 28.99
C ASN A 240 -38.40 -32.89 30.26
N ASN A 241 -37.96 -32.41 31.42
CA ASN A 241 -38.66 -32.64 32.70
C ASN A 241 -40.07 -32.02 32.71
N LEU A 242 -40.22 -30.81 32.16
CA LEU A 242 -41.53 -30.14 31.99
C LEU A 242 -42.49 -30.92 31.07
N LYS A 243 -41.96 -31.53 30.00
CA LYS A 243 -42.78 -32.36 29.10
C LYS A 243 -43.28 -33.63 29.79
N VAL A 244 -42.49 -34.23 30.67
CA VAL A 244 -42.86 -35.44 31.43
C VAL A 244 -43.97 -35.14 32.46
N LEU A 245 -43.96 -33.96 33.08
CA LEU A 245 -45.01 -33.50 34.00
C LEU A 245 -46.41 -33.39 33.35
N THR A 246 -46.47 -33.02 32.06
CA THR A 246 -47.75 -32.97 31.32
C THR A 246 -48.32 -34.35 30.97
N ALA A 247 -47.51 -35.41 31.08
CA ALA A 247 -47.88 -36.77 30.71
C ALA A 247 -48.31 -37.65 31.90
N ASN A 248 -47.78 -37.42 33.10
CA ASN A 248 -48.21 -37.99 34.38
C ASN A 248 -47.64 -37.13 35.53
N VAL A 249 -48.47 -36.71 36.49
CA VAL A 249 -48.01 -35.91 37.64
C VAL A 249 -47.27 -36.82 38.63
N ASP A 250 -45.95 -36.87 38.47
CA ASP A 250 -45.02 -37.52 39.38
C ASP A 250 -44.44 -36.45 40.31
N TYR A 251 -44.78 -36.54 41.61
CA TYR A 251 -44.36 -35.56 42.63
C TYR A 251 -42.84 -35.46 42.77
N GLU A 252 -42.11 -36.56 42.57
CA GLU A 252 -40.65 -36.56 42.63
C GLU A 252 -40.07 -35.75 41.46
N LYS A 253 -40.59 -35.98 40.24
CA LYS A 253 -40.18 -35.22 39.04
C LYS A 253 -40.61 -33.76 39.10
N LEU A 254 -41.75 -33.45 39.72
CA LEU A 254 -42.19 -32.07 39.97
C LEU A 254 -41.19 -31.35 40.87
N ASN A 255 -40.78 -31.99 41.96
CA ASN A 255 -39.85 -31.41 42.91
C ASN A 255 -38.47 -31.18 42.28
N THR A 256 -37.95 -32.15 41.51
CA THR A 256 -36.71 -31.97 40.72
C THR A 256 -36.84 -30.86 39.69
N THR A 257 -38.01 -30.68 39.07
CA THR A 257 -38.24 -29.59 38.11
C THR A 257 -38.25 -28.22 38.79
N ILE A 258 -38.83 -28.11 39.98
CA ILE A 258 -38.83 -26.88 40.80
C ILE A 258 -37.40 -26.54 41.25
N GLU A 259 -36.63 -27.55 41.66
CA GLU A 259 -35.22 -27.40 42.06
C GLU A 259 -34.37 -26.91 40.88
N ASN A 260 -34.45 -27.57 39.72
CA ASN A 260 -33.72 -27.17 38.51
C ASN A 260 -34.12 -25.76 38.03
N LEU A 261 -35.41 -25.41 38.08
CA LEU A 261 -35.89 -24.05 37.77
C LEU A 261 -35.29 -23.01 38.72
N SER A 262 -35.27 -23.33 40.02
CA SER A 262 -34.73 -22.46 41.05
C SER A 262 -33.23 -22.26 40.89
N GLU A 263 -32.49 -23.32 40.57
CA GLU A 263 -31.05 -23.29 40.33
C GLU A 263 -30.72 -22.48 39.06
N PHE A 264 -31.37 -22.79 37.93
CA PHE A 264 -31.21 -22.06 36.67
C PHE A 264 -31.56 -20.57 36.79
N THR A 265 -32.64 -20.24 37.50
CA THR A 265 -33.02 -18.84 37.76
C THR A 265 -31.97 -18.15 38.65
N GLY A 266 -31.39 -18.88 39.60
CA GLY A 266 -30.27 -18.41 40.42
C GLY A 266 -29.01 -18.12 39.60
N GLU A 267 -28.64 -19.01 38.68
CA GLU A 267 -27.52 -18.83 37.76
C GLU A 267 -27.71 -17.60 36.86
N LEU A 268 -28.89 -17.43 36.25
CA LEU A 268 -29.21 -16.25 35.44
C LEU A 268 -29.19 -14.95 36.25
N LYS A 269 -29.71 -15.00 37.47
CA LYS A 269 -29.70 -13.84 38.38
C LYS A 269 -28.28 -13.47 38.77
N SER A 270 -27.42 -14.45 39.05
CA SER A 270 -26.00 -14.25 39.33
C SER A 270 -25.31 -13.57 38.14
N LEU A 271 -25.52 -14.10 36.93
CA LEU A 271 -24.93 -13.55 35.70
C LEU A 271 -25.42 -12.13 35.37
N LEU A 272 -26.69 -11.81 35.63
CA LEU A 272 -27.23 -10.46 35.47
C LEU A 272 -26.75 -9.46 36.53
N GLN A 273 -26.40 -9.96 37.72
CA GLN A 273 -25.91 -9.16 38.84
C GLN A 273 -24.40 -9.05 38.87
N ASP A 274 -23.69 -9.84 38.05
CA ASP A 274 -22.25 -9.80 37.91
C ASP A 274 -21.78 -8.38 37.52
N PRO A 275 -21.09 -7.67 38.43
CA PRO A 275 -20.55 -6.35 38.15
C PRO A 275 -19.44 -6.41 37.10
N GLU A 276 -18.64 -7.49 37.07
CA GLU A 276 -17.54 -7.66 36.13
C GLU A 276 -18.08 -7.82 34.71
N LEU A 277 -19.08 -8.68 34.47
CA LEU A 277 -19.68 -8.83 33.14
C LEU A 277 -20.25 -7.51 32.58
N LYS A 278 -20.92 -6.72 33.43
CA LYS A 278 -21.47 -5.41 33.04
C LYS A 278 -20.36 -4.41 32.73
N ASP A 279 -19.30 -4.40 33.52
CA ASP A 279 -18.17 -3.51 33.33
C ASP A 279 -17.29 -3.94 32.15
N ASP A 280 -17.12 -5.24 31.91
CA ASP A 280 -16.39 -5.81 30.77
C ASP A 280 -17.08 -5.51 29.45
N LEU A 281 -18.41 -5.62 29.38
CA LEU A 281 -19.17 -5.23 28.19
C LEU A 281 -19.07 -3.72 27.93
N ARG A 282 -19.23 -2.89 28.96
CA ARG A 282 -19.07 -1.44 28.83
C ARG A 282 -17.63 -1.06 28.46
N GLY A 283 -16.66 -1.72 29.08
CA GLY A 283 -15.23 -1.57 28.85
C GLY A 283 -14.85 -1.96 27.43
N THR A 284 -15.32 -3.11 26.95
CA THR A 284 -15.10 -3.60 25.57
C THR A 284 -15.69 -2.63 24.55
N ILE A 285 -16.90 -2.12 24.76
CA ILE A 285 -17.50 -1.11 23.87
C ILE A 285 -16.69 0.18 23.89
N LYS A 286 -16.26 0.64 25.08
CA LYS A 286 -15.49 1.86 25.25
C LYS A 286 -14.10 1.76 24.61
N GLU A 287 -13.36 0.69 24.89
CA GLU A 287 -12.03 0.45 24.32
C GLU A 287 -12.11 0.22 22.80
N SER A 288 -13.15 -0.48 22.31
CA SER A 288 -13.40 -0.59 20.87
C SER A 288 -13.60 0.79 20.24
N LYS A 289 -14.50 1.62 20.79
CA LYS A 289 -14.73 3.00 20.30
C LYS A 289 -13.43 3.82 20.27
N LYS A 290 -12.62 3.72 21.33
CA LYS A 290 -11.33 4.40 21.44
C LYS A 290 -10.32 3.91 20.40
N MET A 291 -10.19 2.60 20.22
CA MET A 291 -9.31 2.00 19.21
C MET A 291 -9.73 2.43 17.79
N PHE A 292 -11.03 2.41 17.47
CA PHE A 292 -11.53 2.86 16.17
C PHE A 292 -11.25 4.36 15.94
N ALA A 293 -11.42 5.20 16.95
CA ALA A 293 -11.07 6.61 16.85
C ALA A 293 -9.57 6.82 16.58
N GLN A 294 -8.71 6.07 17.28
CA GLN A 294 -7.26 6.13 17.07
C GLN A 294 -6.85 5.68 15.66
N THR A 295 -7.37 4.54 15.20
CA THR A 295 -7.07 4.02 13.85
C THR A 295 -7.63 4.92 12.75
N SER A 296 -8.84 5.48 12.94
CA SER A 296 -9.42 6.46 12.02
C SER A 296 -8.53 7.71 11.90
N ASN A 297 -8.05 8.24 13.03
CA ASN A 297 -7.15 9.40 13.04
C ASN A 297 -5.81 9.10 12.35
N LEU A 298 -5.29 7.87 12.48
CA LEU A 298 -4.08 7.45 11.76
C LEU A 298 -4.32 7.41 10.24
N LEU A 299 -5.44 6.84 9.79
CA LEU A 299 -5.80 6.81 8.36
C LEU A 299 -6.10 8.18 7.77
N GLU A 300 -6.80 9.04 8.51
CA GLU A 300 -6.92 10.45 8.13
C GLU A 300 -5.54 11.09 8.04
N GLY A 301 -4.61 10.76 8.93
CA GLY A 301 -3.21 11.17 8.86
C GLY A 301 -2.55 10.87 7.51
N PHE A 302 -2.80 9.68 6.94
CA PHE A 302 -2.32 9.30 5.61
C PHE A 302 -2.98 10.11 4.48
N SER A 303 -4.24 10.53 4.64
CA SER A 303 -4.91 11.38 3.64
C SER A 303 -4.33 12.79 3.53
N TYR A 304 -3.63 13.25 4.59
CA TYR A 304 -2.88 14.51 4.55
C TYR A 304 -1.48 14.35 3.97
N LEU A 305 -1.05 13.12 3.64
CA LEU A 305 0.22 12.90 2.96
C LEU A 305 0.10 13.33 1.50
N THR A 306 0.93 14.30 1.14
CA THR A 306 0.90 14.93 -0.16
C THR A 306 2.25 14.72 -0.85
N PRO A 307 2.39 13.67 -1.69
CA PRO A 307 3.64 13.43 -2.40
C PRO A 307 3.79 14.47 -3.52
N GLY A 308 4.90 15.20 -3.50
CA GLY A 308 5.29 16.14 -4.55
C GLY A 308 6.69 15.82 -5.05
N TYR A 309 6.85 15.66 -6.35
CA TYR A 309 8.14 15.41 -6.99
C TYR A 309 8.67 16.70 -7.61
N ALA A 310 9.96 16.95 -7.46
CA ALA A 310 10.65 18.06 -8.10
C ALA A 310 11.97 17.58 -8.68
N PHE A 311 12.16 17.73 -9.98
CA PHE A 311 13.46 17.59 -10.63
C PHE A 311 14.07 18.97 -10.80
N GLU A 312 15.34 19.13 -10.46
CA GLU A 312 16.08 20.38 -10.56
C GLU A 312 17.39 20.14 -11.29
N GLY A 313 17.74 21.05 -12.19
CA GLY A 313 19.02 21.07 -12.88
C GLY A 313 19.59 22.49 -12.89
N LYS A 314 20.86 22.64 -12.52
CA LYS A 314 21.58 23.92 -12.46
C LYS A 314 22.85 23.84 -13.30
N TYR A 315 23.13 24.89 -14.05
CA TYR A 315 24.36 25.06 -14.82
C TYR A 315 25.20 26.19 -14.23
N TYR A 316 26.46 25.90 -13.90
CA TYR A 316 27.39 26.84 -13.29
C TYR A 316 28.17 27.57 -14.38
N GLY A 317 27.97 28.89 -14.44
CA GLY A 317 28.38 29.69 -15.60
C GLY A 317 29.88 29.82 -15.82
N LEU A 318 30.73 29.45 -14.86
CA LEU A 318 32.18 29.64 -14.91
C LEU A 318 32.97 28.33 -15.00
N ASP A 319 32.48 27.25 -14.40
CA ASP A 319 33.18 25.95 -14.40
C ASP A 319 32.61 24.96 -15.43
N SER A 320 31.53 25.33 -16.13
CA SER A 320 30.78 24.45 -17.05
C SER A 320 30.20 23.20 -16.38
N ASP A 321 30.02 23.26 -15.06
CA ASP A 321 29.51 22.16 -14.26
C ASP A 321 27.99 22.09 -14.28
N PHE A 322 27.48 20.86 -14.21
CA PHE A 322 26.05 20.57 -14.19
C PHE A 322 25.69 19.80 -12.93
N TYR A 323 24.74 20.36 -12.19
CA TYR A 323 24.13 19.79 -10.99
C TYR A 323 22.72 19.35 -11.33
N TYR A 324 22.31 18.17 -10.84
CA TYR A 324 20.89 17.80 -10.85
C TYR A 324 20.48 17.07 -9.59
N ILE A 325 19.22 17.23 -9.21
CA ILE A 325 18.62 16.52 -8.07
C ILE A 325 17.14 16.25 -8.31
N ALA A 326 16.71 15.03 -7.95
CA ALA A 326 15.31 14.66 -7.88
C ALA A 326 14.88 14.62 -6.40
N ASN A 327 13.99 15.52 -6.00
CA ASN A 327 13.43 15.59 -4.66
C ASN A 327 11.98 15.04 -4.64
N MET A 328 11.65 14.31 -3.59
CA MET A 328 10.31 13.93 -3.19
C MET A 328 9.99 14.60 -1.86
N ASN A 329 8.96 15.44 -1.84
CA ASN A 329 8.42 16.03 -0.62
C ASN A 329 7.17 15.26 -0.20
N ILE A 330 7.08 14.90 1.07
CA ILE A 330 5.89 14.28 1.68
C ILE A 330 5.39 15.24 2.74
N GLY A 331 4.31 15.97 2.45
CA GLY A 331 3.70 16.91 3.40
C GLY A 331 2.86 16.20 4.47
N TYR A 332 2.81 16.74 5.68
CA TYR A 332 1.88 16.37 6.74
C TYR A 332 1.54 17.62 7.57
N LYS A 333 0.30 18.14 7.42
CA LYS A 333 -0.15 19.40 8.04
C LYS A 333 0.81 20.56 7.72
N GLN A 334 1.41 21.19 8.73
CA GLN A 334 2.36 22.30 8.60
C GLN A 334 3.82 21.83 8.54
N ASN A 335 4.07 20.56 8.25
CA ASN A 335 5.42 20.01 8.13
C ASN A 335 5.56 19.22 6.83
N TYR A 336 6.78 18.94 6.42
CA TYR A 336 7.06 18.01 5.32
C TYR A 336 8.40 17.33 5.51
N ILE A 337 8.57 16.17 4.88
CA ILE A 337 9.87 15.50 4.74
C ILE A 337 10.29 15.62 3.27
N ARG A 338 11.52 16.05 3.02
CA ARG A 338 12.14 16.07 1.70
C ARG A 338 13.21 14.98 1.63
N ILE A 339 13.10 14.13 0.62
CA ILE A 339 14.09 13.10 0.28
C ILE A 339 14.56 13.39 -1.13
N GLY A 340 15.86 13.60 -1.32
CA GLY A 340 16.41 13.91 -2.64
C GLY A 340 17.65 13.09 -2.96
N ILE A 341 17.78 12.74 -4.23
CA ILE A 341 18.97 12.09 -4.79
C ILE A 341 19.41 12.82 -6.06
N GLY A 342 20.69 13.11 -6.16
CA GLY A 342 21.26 13.89 -7.24
C GLY A 342 22.73 13.58 -7.46
N ASP A 343 23.34 14.32 -8.37
CA ASP A 343 24.76 14.25 -8.68
C ASP A 343 25.27 15.64 -9.11
N GLU A 344 26.54 15.87 -8.86
CA GLU A 344 27.33 16.97 -9.38
C GLU A 344 28.58 16.36 -10.03
N LEU A 345 28.78 16.62 -11.33
CA LEU A 345 29.93 16.16 -12.12
C LEU A 345 30.06 14.63 -12.35
N GLY A 346 29.01 13.83 -12.13
CA GLY A 346 29.01 12.39 -12.39
C GLY A 346 29.96 11.59 -11.49
N SER A 347 30.33 12.14 -10.34
CA SER A 347 31.31 11.53 -9.42
C SER A 347 30.94 11.64 -7.94
N ASN A 348 30.04 12.55 -7.55
CA ASN A 348 29.64 12.74 -6.16
C ASN A 348 28.12 12.62 -6.03
N ILE A 349 27.67 11.56 -5.35
CA ILE A 349 26.25 11.36 -5.04
C ILE A 349 25.80 12.40 -4.02
N ILE A 350 24.72 13.09 -4.35
CA ILE A 350 24.10 14.14 -3.55
C ILE A 350 22.84 13.58 -2.90
N LEU A 351 22.74 13.70 -1.58
CA LEU A 351 21.58 13.26 -0.82
C LEU A 351 20.95 14.42 -0.03
N ASN A 352 19.65 14.61 -0.20
CA ASN A 352 18.85 15.46 0.67
C ASN A 352 17.98 14.59 1.57
N PHE A 353 17.99 14.87 2.87
CA PHE A 353 17.05 14.30 3.82
C PHE A 353 16.71 15.37 4.86
N GLN A 354 15.61 16.09 4.64
CA GLN A 354 15.29 17.32 5.36
C GLN A 354 13.90 17.22 5.98
N GLY A 355 13.76 17.65 7.24
CA GLY A 355 12.48 17.99 7.84
C GLY A 355 12.20 19.48 7.63
N GLY A 356 11.06 19.79 7.02
CA GLY A 356 10.60 21.15 6.78
C GLY A 356 9.40 21.51 7.65
N PHE A 357 9.38 22.76 8.13
CA PHE A 357 8.40 23.30 9.07
C PHE A 357 7.91 24.65 8.56
N TYR A 358 6.61 24.77 8.28
CA TYR A 358 5.98 26.04 7.91
C TYR A 358 5.82 26.89 9.18
N LEU A 359 6.74 27.84 9.41
CA LEU A 359 6.70 28.74 10.58
C LEU A 359 5.61 29.80 10.43
N MET A 360 5.40 30.28 9.20
CA MET A 360 4.37 31.23 8.80
C MET A 360 3.93 30.89 7.37
N GLU A 361 2.82 31.50 6.88
CA GLU A 361 2.32 31.28 5.51
C GLU A 361 3.40 31.50 4.42
N LYS A 362 4.36 32.37 4.68
CA LYS A 362 5.45 32.73 3.76
C LYS A 362 6.84 32.29 4.22
N LEU A 363 6.99 31.66 5.38
CA LEU A 363 8.31 31.37 5.96
C LEU A 363 8.40 29.91 6.40
N ASN A 364 9.37 29.19 5.85
CA ASN A 364 9.62 27.79 6.17
C ASN A 364 11.05 27.62 6.68
N ALA A 365 11.21 26.80 7.71
CA ALA A 365 12.52 26.33 8.14
C ALA A 365 12.73 24.89 7.71
N ARG A 366 13.97 24.54 7.38
CA ARG A 366 14.41 23.20 7.00
C ARG A 366 15.61 22.80 7.85
N LEU A 367 15.69 21.53 8.24
CA LEU A 367 16.83 20.97 8.94
C LEU A 367 17.08 19.53 8.49
N GLY A 368 18.35 19.12 8.42
CA GLY A 368 18.71 17.76 8.04
C GLY A 368 19.95 17.71 7.15
N LEU A 369 19.94 16.82 6.17
CA LEU A 369 21.02 16.68 5.19
C LEU A 369 20.71 17.52 3.94
N PHE A 370 21.64 18.41 3.61
CA PHE A 370 21.68 19.27 2.43
C PHE A 370 22.92 18.87 1.65
N ASN A 371 22.74 18.39 0.42
CA ASN A 371 23.81 17.91 -0.43
C ASN A 371 24.80 16.97 0.30
N THR A 372 24.25 15.97 1.01
CA THR A 372 24.99 14.96 1.80
C THR A 372 25.56 15.47 3.15
N TYR A 373 25.47 16.76 3.45
CA TYR A 373 26.01 17.36 4.68
C TYR A 373 24.93 17.84 5.65
N PRO A 374 25.16 17.80 6.98
CA PRO A 374 24.24 18.37 7.94
C PRO A 374 24.12 19.89 7.73
N GLY A 375 22.87 20.39 7.78
CA GLY A 375 22.53 21.74 7.39
C GLY A 375 21.19 22.24 7.95
N LEU A 376 20.98 23.54 7.78
CA LEU A 376 19.78 24.29 8.09
C LEU A 376 19.41 25.14 6.88
N GLY A 377 18.13 25.28 6.60
CA GLY A 377 17.61 26.08 5.48
C GLY A 377 16.46 26.98 5.91
N LEU A 378 16.32 28.13 5.26
CA LEU A 378 15.19 29.04 5.43
C LEU A 378 14.64 29.42 4.07
N ASP A 379 13.34 29.18 3.86
CA ASP A 379 12.63 29.57 2.65
C ASP A 379 11.65 30.70 2.94
N TYR A 380 11.75 31.79 2.20
CA TYR A 380 10.88 32.95 2.32
C TYR A 380 10.20 33.27 0.99
N ARG A 381 8.86 33.21 0.98
CA ARG A 381 8.02 33.55 -0.18
C ARG A 381 7.72 35.04 -0.16
N ILE A 382 8.46 35.81 -0.96
CA ILE A 382 8.29 37.27 -1.05
C ILE A 382 6.92 37.60 -1.66
N ILE A 383 6.67 37.06 -2.84
CA ILE A 383 5.44 37.21 -3.65
C ILE A 383 4.96 35.82 -4.09
N GLN A 384 3.71 35.72 -4.59
CA GLN A 384 3.11 34.43 -4.94
C GLN A 384 3.94 33.61 -5.94
N ASN A 385 4.74 34.28 -6.78
CA ASN A 385 5.55 33.68 -7.81
C ASN A 385 7.08 33.76 -7.54
N MET A 386 7.53 34.04 -6.31
CA MET A 386 8.97 34.07 -5.99
C MET A 386 9.29 33.53 -4.60
N LEU A 387 10.28 32.64 -4.53
CA LEU A 387 10.84 32.06 -3.30
C LEU A 387 12.32 32.42 -3.20
N LEU A 388 12.75 32.85 -2.01
CA LEU A 388 14.15 32.89 -1.64
C LEU A 388 14.46 31.77 -0.67
N SER A 389 15.58 31.09 -0.87
CA SER A 389 16.06 30.01 -0.04
C SER A 389 17.49 30.33 0.43
N PHE A 390 17.72 30.15 1.72
CA PHE A 390 18.99 30.42 2.40
C PHE A 390 19.44 29.13 3.07
N ASP A 391 20.46 28.47 2.55
CA ASP A 391 20.90 27.15 3.01
C ASP A 391 22.32 27.24 3.59
N MET A 392 22.46 26.78 4.84
CA MET A 392 23.73 26.72 5.57
C MET A 392 24.05 25.29 5.94
N TYR A 393 25.17 24.74 5.46
CA TYR A 393 25.50 23.34 5.69
C TYR A 393 27.01 23.08 5.69
N ASN A 394 27.37 21.81 5.91
CA ASN A 394 28.77 21.34 5.96
C ASN A 394 29.57 21.91 7.13
N PHE A 395 28.98 21.89 8.33
CA PHE A 395 29.63 22.34 9.58
C PHE A 395 30.85 21.51 10.03
N ASN A 396 31.15 20.40 9.34
CA ASN A 396 32.20 19.45 9.71
C ASN A 396 33.59 19.82 9.16
N ARG A 397 33.72 20.84 8.30
CA ARG A 397 35.05 21.35 7.89
C ARG A 397 35.60 22.22 9.02
N GLU A 398 36.85 21.98 9.41
CA GLU A 398 37.48 22.56 10.61
C GLU A 398 37.41 24.09 10.76
N ASN A 399 37.05 24.87 9.72
CA ASN A 399 36.80 26.32 9.80
C ASN A 399 35.87 26.86 8.69
N TYR A 400 34.95 26.06 8.15
CA TYR A 400 34.17 26.49 6.98
C TYR A 400 32.73 25.99 7.01
N VAL A 401 31.80 26.91 6.74
CA VAL A 401 30.37 26.65 6.56
C VAL A 401 30.02 27.10 5.17
N GLN A 402 29.35 26.24 4.42
CA GLN A 402 28.82 26.59 3.11
C GLN A 402 27.52 27.36 3.29
N LEU A 403 27.39 28.50 2.59
CA LEU A 403 26.19 29.33 2.57
C LEU A 403 25.75 29.54 1.13
N ASP A 404 24.61 28.97 0.79
CA ASP A 404 24.02 29.06 -0.54
C ASP A 404 22.76 29.94 -0.50
N LEU A 405 22.61 30.76 -1.52
CA LEU A 405 21.48 31.66 -1.72
C LEU A 405 20.78 31.33 -3.04
N ASP A 406 19.55 30.85 -2.93
CA ASP A 406 18.74 30.44 -4.07
C ASP A 406 17.56 31.39 -4.26
N SER A 407 17.37 31.85 -5.49
CA SER A 407 16.18 32.58 -5.91
C SER A 407 15.41 31.77 -6.95
N ARG A 408 14.16 31.47 -6.64
CA ARG A 408 13.27 30.70 -7.52
C ARG A 408 12.10 31.56 -7.96
N VAL A 409 11.87 31.62 -9.26
CA VAL A 409 10.75 32.33 -9.88
C VAL A 409 9.84 31.31 -10.56
N TYR A 410 8.59 31.23 -10.11
CA TYR A 410 7.56 30.36 -10.67
C TYR A 410 7.10 30.92 -12.01
N LEU A 411 7.57 30.33 -13.12
CA LEU A 411 7.22 30.76 -14.47
C LEU A 411 5.87 30.17 -14.91
N LEU A 412 5.64 28.90 -14.57
CA LEU A 412 4.40 28.15 -14.82
C LEU A 412 4.06 27.33 -13.56
N ASN A 413 2.88 26.71 -13.55
CA ASN A 413 2.41 25.86 -12.43
C ASN A 413 3.29 24.62 -12.14
N ASN A 414 4.25 24.32 -13.01
CA ASN A 414 5.12 23.15 -12.96
C ASN A 414 6.58 23.44 -13.36
N LEU A 415 6.93 24.71 -13.60
CA LEU A 415 8.26 25.10 -14.08
C LEU A 415 8.75 26.37 -13.38
N ASP A 416 9.96 26.25 -12.84
CA ASP A 416 10.65 27.31 -12.12
C ASP A 416 11.95 27.67 -12.82
N LEU A 417 12.28 28.96 -12.82
CA LEU A 417 13.64 29.44 -13.07
C LEU A 417 14.35 29.60 -11.72
N ILE A 418 15.59 29.15 -11.64
CA ILE A 418 16.42 29.22 -10.44
C ILE A 418 17.67 30.04 -10.77
N VAL A 419 18.01 30.95 -9.87
CA VAL A 419 19.30 31.64 -9.85
C VAL A 419 19.93 31.38 -8.48
N SER A 420 21.11 30.81 -8.48
CA SER A 420 21.81 30.38 -7.27
C SER A 420 23.14 31.10 -7.13
N PHE A 421 23.49 31.44 -5.90
CA PHE A 421 24.80 31.90 -5.52
C PHE A 421 25.30 30.99 -4.41
N ASP A 422 26.24 30.12 -4.76
CA ASP A 422 26.72 29.10 -3.86
C ASP A 422 28.01 29.58 -3.18
N ASP A 423 28.18 29.20 -1.92
CA ASP A 423 29.31 29.61 -1.08
C ASP A 423 29.61 31.12 -1.05
N VAL A 424 28.59 31.93 -0.73
CA VAL A 424 28.70 33.40 -0.72
C VAL A 424 29.64 33.95 0.37
N LEU A 425 30.14 33.09 1.27
CA LEU A 425 31.08 33.48 2.33
C LEU A 425 32.54 33.49 1.83
N GLN A 426 32.85 32.87 0.69
CA GLN A 426 34.17 32.99 0.08
C GLN A 426 34.31 34.29 -0.72
N HIS A 427 35.49 34.90 -0.65
CA HIS A 427 35.85 36.09 -1.43
C HIS A 427 36.05 35.80 -2.94
N SER A 428 35.79 34.56 -3.38
CA SER A 428 35.68 34.19 -4.79
C SER A 428 34.22 34.34 -5.21
N TYR A 429 33.84 35.51 -5.72
CA TYR A 429 32.50 35.90 -6.17
C TYR A 429 31.93 35.06 -7.36
N LYS A 430 32.27 33.78 -7.50
CA LYS A 430 32.30 33.11 -8.81
C LYS A 430 31.47 31.83 -8.96
N ASN A 431 30.70 31.39 -7.97
CA ASN A 431 29.86 30.21 -8.14
C ASN A 431 28.39 30.60 -8.22
N TRP A 432 28.03 31.26 -9.32
CA TRP A 432 26.62 31.49 -9.66
C TRP A 432 26.14 30.43 -10.65
N ALA A 433 24.92 29.96 -10.44
CA ALA A 433 24.26 29.02 -11.33
C ALA A 433 22.93 29.56 -11.81
N VAL A 434 22.55 29.15 -13.01
CA VAL A 434 21.18 29.30 -13.51
C VAL A 434 20.64 27.92 -13.77
N GLY A 435 19.44 27.67 -13.28
CA GLY A 435 18.81 26.37 -13.34
C GLY A 435 17.33 26.45 -13.63
N PHE A 436 16.77 25.28 -13.86
CA PHE A 436 15.34 25.08 -13.98
C PHE A 436 14.91 23.96 -13.05
N SER A 437 13.67 24.04 -12.59
CA SER A 437 13.07 22.92 -11.88
C SER A 437 11.67 22.64 -12.37
N PHE A 438 11.39 21.35 -12.54
CA PHE A 438 10.09 20.82 -12.90
C PHE A 438 9.49 20.14 -11.69
N HIS A 439 8.24 20.49 -11.36
CA HIS A 439 7.58 19.88 -10.21
C HIS A 439 6.16 19.43 -10.54
N THR A 440 5.76 18.30 -9.96
CA THR A 440 4.42 17.75 -10.13
C THR A 440 3.47 18.43 -9.14
N ARG A 441 2.71 19.43 -9.62
CA ARG A 441 1.66 20.18 -8.89
C ARG A 441 2.08 20.82 -7.56
N TYR A 442 2.10 22.16 -7.54
CA TYR A 442 1.97 22.92 -6.29
C TYR A 442 0.62 22.66 -5.63
N TYR A 443 0.64 22.32 -4.33
CA TYR A 443 -0.48 22.60 -3.45
C TYR A 443 -0.57 24.13 -3.25
N LYS A 444 -1.76 24.69 -3.47
CA LYS A 444 -2.12 26.03 -2.99
C LYS A 444 -2.10 26.08 -1.48
#